data_AF-A0A9W9TFR2-F1
#
_entry.id   AF-A0A9W9TFR2-F1
#
_cell.length_a   1.000
_cell.length_b   1.000
_cell.length_c   1.000
_cell.angle_alpha   90.00
_cell.angle_beta   90.00
_cell.angle_gamma   90.00
#
_symmetry.space_group_name_H-M   'P 1'
#
loop_
_entity.id
_entity.type
_entity.pdbx_description
1 polymer ?
#
loop_
_entity_poly.entity_id
_entity_poly.type
_entity_poly.pdbx_seq_one_letter_code
_entity_poly.pdbx_strand_id
1 'polypeptide(L)'
;MVFVDTFKIKSSAQSLDVSAEFLQQKGDNYHEALGAKAHYNQLTTWFEPLPEPEDTTSDEDLRIALFEYNETTEERFRLNLASYTLNDVLLEIIEADGRYTARGKGITHAHRQIARSTGNNAAAIGPWLGLIPSDEGLSVLTGGLKVILDIAQKNAENRQKILHALHGIPDVIFQTQKQQNIFSADSSIREKAIDLYKVLVGSLAHLIATLNPSKAKDKFRDKAKRLGKKLIPYHTAADIDAILGDVATSVAKFQDSLQLIRDGYLVDTHQNTESLLDQGNQIHASTEVIGEDVSHIRQELSSLKRGFDESRLEQQIRHRDEVDSKNYFLVFVRSDPPGTDHYANFLVTAFFEFKGSLVNPNSRNSLHRRSLHSPTTTTTAFSF
;
A
#
# COMPACT_ATOMS: atom_id res chain seq x y z
N MET A 1 38.88 -11.98 -9.51
CA MET A 1 37.43 -12.26 -9.59
C MET A 1 37.03 -12.88 -8.26
N VAL A 2 36.62 -12.03 -7.31
CA VAL A 2 36.21 -12.43 -5.95
C VAL A 2 34.74 -12.04 -5.85
N PHE A 3 33.86 -13.04 -5.78
CA PHE A 3 32.45 -12.82 -5.49
C PHE A 3 32.34 -12.55 -3.98
N VAL A 4 31.92 -11.34 -3.64
CA VAL A 4 31.51 -10.98 -2.28
C VAL A 4 30.01 -11.23 -2.21
N ASP A 5 29.62 -12.40 -1.72
CA ASP A 5 28.23 -12.72 -1.42
C ASP A 5 27.75 -11.85 -0.27
N THR A 6 26.87 -10.91 -0.60
CA THR A 6 26.17 -10.09 0.38
C THR A 6 24.97 -10.88 0.88
N PHE A 7 25.10 -11.49 2.06
CA PHE A 7 23.99 -12.10 2.79
C PHE A 7 22.97 -11.00 3.18
N LYS A 8 21.96 -10.78 2.33
CA LYS A 8 20.75 -10.07 2.70
C LYS A 8 19.88 -11.02 3.53
N ILE A 9 19.97 -10.92 4.85
CA ILE A 9 19.00 -11.54 5.75
C ILE A 9 17.67 -10.79 5.53
N LYS A 10 16.78 -11.36 4.72
CA LYS A 10 15.36 -10.97 4.73
C LYS A 10 14.82 -11.36 6.10
N SER A 11 14.73 -10.40 7.01
CA SER A 11 13.80 -10.47 8.13
C SER A 11 12.41 -10.68 7.55
N SER A 12 11.89 -11.91 7.63
CA SER A 12 10.57 -12.24 7.13
C SER A 12 9.54 -11.62 8.07
N ALA A 13 8.73 -10.69 7.57
CA ALA A 13 7.61 -10.10 8.30
C ALA A 13 6.68 -11.16 8.96
N GLN A 14 6.70 -12.40 8.47
CA GLN A 14 6.00 -13.55 9.05
C GLN A 14 6.43 -13.93 10.48
N SER A 15 7.67 -13.67 10.93
CA SER A 15 8.11 -14.08 12.28
C SER A 15 7.68 -13.10 13.39
N LEU A 16 7.46 -11.84 13.02
CA LEU A 16 6.97 -10.80 13.95
C LEU A 16 5.51 -11.05 14.33
N ASP A 17 4.72 -11.57 13.38
CA ASP A 17 3.30 -11.84 13.55
C ASP A 17 3.03 -12.97 14.56
N VAL A 18 3.80 -14.07 14.48
CA VAL A 18 3.68 -15.23 15.39
C VAL A 18 4.00 -14.86 16.84
N SER A 19 4.96 -13.95 17.04
CA SER A 19 5.36 -13.50 18.37
C SER A 19 4.29 -12.61 19.01
N ALA A 20 3.65 -11.75 18.20
CA ALA A 20 2.59 -10.88 18.68
C ALA A 20 1.32 -11.66 19.03
N GLU A 21 0.95 -12.63 18.20
CA GLU A 21 -0.19 -13.52 18.42
C GLU A 21 0.02 -14.37 19.69
N PHE A 22 1.23 -14.92 19.89
CA PHE A 22 1.55 -15.68 21.11
C PHE A 22 1.42 -14.83 22.37
N LEU A 23 1.95 -13.59 22.35
CA LEU A 23 1.88 -12.68 23.49
C LEU A 23 0.44 -12.27 23.80
N GLN A 24 -0.39 -11.98 22.79
CA GLN A 24 -1.81 -11.69 22.99
C GLN A 24 -2.60 -12.89 23.55
N GLN A 25 -2.27 -14.10 23.14
CA GLN A 25 -3.05 -15.28 23.53
C GLN A 25 -2.59 -15.91 24.85
N LYS A 26 -1.30 -15.77 25.20
CA LYS A 26 -0.69 -16.48 26.32
C LYS A 26 -0.04 -15.55 27.35
N GLY A 27 0.16 -14.27 27.06
CA GLY A 27 0.89 -13.30 27.89
C GLY A 27 0.45 -13.28 29.35
N ASP A 28 -0.87 -13.29 29.57
CA ASP A 28 -1.52 -13.28 30.90
C ASP A 28 -1.09 -14.46 31.78
N ASN A 29 -0.77 -15.60 31.18
CA ASN A 29 -0.36 -16.80 31.93
C ASN A 29 1.09 -16.73 32.42
N TYR A 30 1.88 -15.80 31.88
CA TYR A 30 3.30 -15.67 32.21
C TYR A 30 3.56 -14.48 33.14
N HIS A 31 2.90 -13.33 32.91
CA HIS A 31 3.14 -12.14 33.71
C HIS A 31 1.98 -11.13 33.59
N GLU A 32 1.60 -10.47 34.70
CA GLU A 32 0.53 -9.46 34.74
C GLU A 32 0.80 -8.30 33.76
N ALA A 33 2.04 -7.80 33.69
CA ALA A 33 2.42 -6.77 32.72
C ALA A 33 2.37 -7.24 31.25
N LEU A 34 2.37 -8.56 30.99
CA LEU A 34 2.17 -9.14 29.66
C LEU A 34 0.69 -9.45 29.36
N GLY A 35 -0.17 -9.42 30.39
CA GLY A 35 -1.62 -9.52 30.25
C GLY A 35 -2.38 -8.21 30.38
N ALA A 36 -1.67 -7.10 30.63
CA ALA A 36 -2.22 -5.78 30.38
C ALA A 36 -2.64 -5.71 28.91
N LYS A 37 -3.92 -5.40 28.65
CA LYS A 37 -4.45 -5.29 27.28
C LYS A 37 -3.57 -4.31 26.51
N ALA A 38 -2.74 -4.83 25.60
CA ALA A 38 -1.83 -4.06 24.79
C ALA A 38 -2.04 -4.45 23.33
N HIS A 39 -1.90 -3.48 22.44
CA HIS A 39 -1.97 -3.73 21.01
C HIS A 39 -0.59 -3.54 20.40
N TYR A 40 -0.23 -4.42 19.49
CA TYR A 40 1.03 -4.29 18.76
C TYR A 40 0.89 -3.16 17.75
N ASN A 41 1.65 -2.09 17.94
CA ASN A 41 1.73 -0.99 16.99
C ASN A 41 2.82 -1.30 15.96
N GLN A 42 2.41 -1.57 14.72
CA GLN A 42 3.32 -1.94 13.63
C GLN A 42 4.29 -0.80 13.25
N LEU A 43 3.91 0.46 13.48
CA LEU A 43 4.74 1.62 13.16
C LEU A 43 5.87 1.83 14.17
N THR A 44 5.56 1.68 15.47
CA THR A 44 6.56 1.80 16.54
C THR A 44 7.29 0.48 16.82
N THR A 45 6.80 -0.63 16.24
CA THR A 45 7.27 -1.99 16.49
C THR A 45 7.25 -2.39 17.96
N TRP A 46 6.39 -1.74 18.75
CA TRP A 46 6.30 -1.90 20.19
C TRP A 46 4.85 -2.18 20.62
N PHE A 47 4.69 -2.84 21.76
CA PHE A 47 3.38 -3.02 22.39
C PHE A 47 3.02 -1.73 23.12
N GLU A 48 2.01 -1.04 22.61
CA GLU A 48 1.44 0.10 23.29
C GLU A 48 0.32 -0.41 24.19
N PRO A 49 0.30 0.00 25.48
CA PRO A 49 -0.85 -0.28 26.33
C PRO A 49 -2.09 0.21 25.59
N LEU A 50 -3.16 -0.59 25.55
CA LEU A 50 -4.45 -0.03 25.15
C LEU A 50 -4.64 1.20 26.03
N PRO A 51 -5.02 2.37 25.47
CA PRO A 51 -5.26 3.55 26.26
C PRO A 51 -6.16 3.11 27.41
N GLU A 52 -5.63 3.16 28.63
CA GLU A 52 -6.44 2.82 29.80
C GLU A 52 -7.64 3.75 29.68
N PRO A 53 -8.85 3.21 29.64
CA PRO A 53 -10.02 4.02 29.40
C PRO A 53 -10.20 4.91 30.63
N GLU A 54 -9.60 6.11 30.58
CA GLU A 54 -9.87 7.21 31.51
C GLU A 54 -11.39 7.47 31.57
N ASP A 55 -12.13 7.04 30.55
CA ASP A 55 -13.59 7.00 30.47
C ASP A 55 -14.16 5.58 30.24
N THR A 56 -13.86 4.60 31.10
CA THR A 56 -14.61 3.31 31.14
C THR A 56 -16.10 3.50 31.42
N THR A 57 -16.48 4.71 31.83
CA THR A 57 -17.83 5.05 32.23
C THR A 57 -18.85 4.85 31.12
N SER A 58 -18.54 5.10 29.84
CA SER A 58 -19.55 4.99 28.78
C SER A 58 -19.98 3.55 28.51
N ASP A 59 -19.02 2.62 28.40
CA ASP A 59 -19.29 1.20 28.17
C ASP A 59 -20.04 0.60 29.37
N GLU A 60 -19.62 0.97 30.58
CA GLU A 60 -20.29 0.53 31.81
C GLU A 60 -21.70 1.14 31.93
N ASP A 61 -21.89 2.41 31.59
CA ASP A 61 -23.19 3.07 31.58
C ASP A 61 -24.16 2.36 30.60
N LEU A 62 -23.69 1.95 29.41
CA LEU A 62 -24.49 1.16 28.48
C LEU A 62 -24.78 -0.25 29.01
N ARG A 63 -23.80 -0.95 29.59
CA ARG A 63 -24.02 -2.26 30.23
C ARG A 63 -25.07 -2.20 31.33
N ILE A 64 -25.01 -1.18 32.17
CA ILE A 64 -25.99 -0.94 33.23
C ILE A 64 -27.37 -0.72 32.61
N ALA A 65 -27.49 0.15 31.61
CA ALA A 65 -28.76 0.41 30.94
C ALA A 65 -29.35 -0.86 30.29
N LEU A 66 -28.51 -1.69 29.67
CA LEU A 66 -28.88 -2.99 29.09
C LEU A 66 -29.37 -3.99 30.14
N PHE A 67 -28.64 -4.11 31.25
CA PHE A 67 -29.01 -4.99 32.35
C PHE A 67 -30.34 -4.57 32.97
N GLU A 68 -30.53 -3.28 33.22
CA GLU A 68 -31.77 -2.73 33.76
C GLU A 68 -32.95 -2.89 32.78
N TYR A 69 -32.71 -2.74 31.48
CA TYR A 69 -33.71 -3.05 30.46
C TYR A 69 -34.16 -4.51 30.56
N ASN A 70 -33.23 -5.46 30.64
CA ASN A 70 -33.53 -6.89 30.77
C ASN A 70 -34.29 -7.25 32.06
N GLU A 71 -33.94 -6.62 33.19
CA GLU A 71 -34.63 -6.81 34.47
C GLU A 71 -36.09 -6.33 34.43
N THR A 72 -36.34 -5.23 33.74
CA THR A 72 -37.66 -4.58 33.69
C THR A 72 -38.56 -5.11 32.57
N THR A 73 -37.98 -5.81 31.61
CA THR A 73 -38.65 -6.31 30.41
C THR A 73 -39.21 -7.72 30.64
N GLU A 74 -40.36 -8.03 30.02
CA GLU A 74 -40.94 -9.38 30.08
C GLU A 74 -39.95 -10.44 29.55
N GLU A 75 -40.00 -11.65 30.10
CA GLU A 75 -39.02 -12.71 29.82
C GLU A 75 -38.84 -13.01 28.33
N ARG A 76 -39.91 -12.94 27.55
CA ARG A 76 -39.90 -13.13 26.07
C ARG A 76 -39.16 -12.05 25.28
N PHE A 77 -38.91 -10.89 25.89
CA PHE A 77 -38.23 -9.74 25.29
C PHE A 77 -36.87 -9.49 25.94
N ARG A 78 -36.42 -10.36 26.86
CA ARG A 78 -35.08 -10.28 27.44
C ARG A 78 -34.04 -10.56 26.36
N LEU A 79 -32.99 -9.76 26.39
CA LEU A 79 -31.93 -9.75 25.41
C LEU A 79 -30.75 -10.59 25.88
N ASN A 80 -30.25 -11.46 25.02
CA ASN A 80 -29.01 -12.17 25.26
C ASN A 80 -27.84 -11.35 24.68
N LEU A 81 -27.23 -10.54 25.54
CA LEU A 81 -26.16 -9.61 25.16
C LEU A 81 -24.94 -10.30 24.54
N ALA A 82 -24.69 -11.57 24.88
CA ALA A 82 -23.56 -12.32 24.36
C ALA A 82 -23.80 -12.87 22.94
N SER A 83 -25.04 -12.89 22.46
CA SER A 83 -25.37 -13.56 21.18
C SER A 83 -25.60 -12.62 20.00
N TYR A 84 -25.63 -11.30 20.19
CA TYR A 84 -25.99 -10.39 19.10
C TYR A 84 -24.81 -10.04 18.21
N THR A 85 -24.96 -10.42 16.95
CA THR A 85 -24.07 -10.00 15.89
C THR A 85 -24.54 -8.68 15.28
N LEU A 86 -23.62 -7.94 14.66
CA LEU A 86 -24.00 -6.73 13.92
C LEU A 86 -24.99 -7.05 12.78
N ASN A 87 -24.91 -8.24 12.17
CA ASN A 87 -25.87 -8.68 11.15
C ASN A 87 -27.30 -8.76 11.70
N ASP A 88 -27.46 -9.19 12.95
CA ASP A 88 -28.79 -9.23 13.59
C ASP A 88 -29.37 -7.82 13.74
N VAL A 89 -28.53 -6.83 14.06
CA VAL A 89 -28.94 -5.43 14.14
C VAL A 89 -29.34 -4.90 12.76
N LEU A 90 -28.55 -5.18 11.72
CA LEU A 90 -28.86 -4.75 10.36
C LEU A 90 -30.15 -5.37 9.84
N LEU A 91 -30.35 -6.65 10.10
CA LEU A 91 -31.58 -7.34 9.73
C LEU A 91 -32.79 -6.72 10.43
N GLU A 92 -32.68 -6.41 11.72
CA GLU A 92 -33.75 -5.73 12.46
C GLU A 92 -34.05 -4.33 11.89
N ILE A 93 -33.03 -3.55 11.49
CA ILE A 93 -33.24 -2.25 10.84
C ILE A 93 -34.01 -2.42 9.52
N ILE A 94 -33.59 -3.38 8.68
CA ILE A 94 -34.25 -3.67 7.39
C ILE A 94 -35.70 -4.08 7.63
N GLU A 95 -35.95 -4.98 8.58
CA GLU A 95 -37.30 -5.44 8.89
C GLU A 95 -38.16 -4.33 9.48
N ALA A 96 -37.62 -3.51 10.38
CA ALA A 96 -38.32 -2.37 10.96
C ALA A 96 -38.73 -1.35 9.89
N ASP A 97 -37.83 -1.04 8.95
CA ASP A 97 -38.12 -0.17 7.79
C ASP A 97 -39.14 -0.82 6.84
N GLY A 98 -39.02 -2.13 6.57
CA GLY A 98 -39.96 -2.91 5.77
C GLY A 98 -41.39 -2.90 6.35
N ARG A 99 -41.53 -3.14 7.66
CA ARG A 99 -42.81 -3.08 8.38
C ARG A 99 -43.42 -1.68 8.34
N TYR A 100 -42.59 -0.63 8.28
CA TYR A 100 -43.03 0.75 8.25
C TYR A 100 -43.42 1.23 6.84
N THR A 101 -42.63 0.89 5.82
CA THR A 101 -42.93 1.15 4.40
C THR A 101 -44.23 0.47 3.99
N ALA A 102 -44.49 -0.76 4.43
CA ALA A 102 -45.75 -1.47 4.21
C ALA A 102 -46.98 -0.75 4.79
N ARG A 103 -46.79 0.15 5.78
CA ARG A 103 -47.85 0.98 6.37
C ARG A 103 -48.02 2.34 5.67
N GLY A 104 -47.34 2.56 4.55
CA GLY A 104 -47.50 3.76 3.71
C GLY A 104 -46.81 5.02 4.23
N LYS A 105 -45.88 4.90 5.20
CA LYS A 105 -45.18 6.06 5.78
C LYS A 105 -43.64 6.00 5.69
N GLY A 106 -43.07 4.98 5.04
CA GLY A 106 -41.64 4.63 5.16
C GLY A 106 -40.63 5.30 4.24
N ILE A 107 -39.34 5.15 4.61
CA ILE A 107 -38.18 5.64 3.87
C ILE A 107 -37.91 4.67 2.72
N THR A 108 -38.51 4.91 1.54
CA THR A 108 -38.50 3.98 0.39
C THR A 108 -37.12 3.61 -0.16
N HIS A 109 -36.04 4.29 0.26
CA HIS A 109 -34.68 4.07 -0.26
C HIS A 109 -33.72 3.38 0.71
N ALA A 110 -34.05 3.32 2.00
CA ALA A 110 -33.17 2.84 3.07
C ALA A 110 -32.90 1.33 3.01
N HIS A 111 -33.97 0.52 3.06
CA HIS A 111 -33.86 -0.95 3.01
C HIS A 111 -33.08 -1.48 1.80
N ARG A 112 -33.14 -0.81 0.62
CA ARG A 112 -32.38 -1.24 -0.57
C ARG A 112 -30.87 -1.06 -0.40
N GLN A 113 -30.45 -0.01 0.28
CA GLN A 113 -29.04 0.27 0.51
C GLN A 113 -28.47 -0.70 1.55
N ILE A 114 -29.18 -0.88 2.66
CA ILE A 114 -28.77 -1.79 3.75
C ILE A 114 -28.81 -3.25 3.28
N ALA A 115 -29.86 -3.70 2.60
CA ALA A 115 -29.94 -5.09 2.11
C ALA A 115 -28.80 -5.44 1.12
N ARG A 116 -28.36 -4.47 0.30
CA ARG A 116 -27.20 -4.64 -0.58
C ARG A 116 -25.89 -4.72 0.19
N SER A 117 -25.74 -4.01 1.31
CA SER A 117 -24.54 -4.05 2.14
C SER A 117 -24.51 -5.28 3.06
N THR A 118 -25.63 -5.79 3.56
CA THR A 118 -25.67 -6.97 4.45
C THR A 118 -25.44 -8.30 3.71
N GLY A 119 -25.98 -8.47 2.50
CA GLY A 119 -25.92 -9.75 1.78
C GLY A 119 -24.51 -10.22 1.38
N ASN A 120 -23.54 -9.30 1.28
CA ASN A 120 -22.19 -9.61 0.78
C ASN A 120 -21.08 -9.50 1.84
N ASN A 121 -21.36 -9.03 3.07
CA ASN A 121 -20.30 -8.50 3.95
C ASN A 121 -20.22 -9.10 5.37
N ALA A 122 -20.82 -10.27 5.64
CA ALA A 122 -20.71 -10.88 6.97
C ALA A 122 -19.26 -11.21 7.38
N ALA A 123 -18.42 -11.68 6.45
CA ALA A 123 -16.98 -11.89 6.65
C ALA A 123 -16.18 -10.58 6.77
N ALA A 124 -16.85 -9.47 6.54
CA ALA A 124 -16.27 -8.19 6.29
C ALA A 124 -16.40 -7.28 7.52
N ILE A 125 -17.07 -7.68 8.61
CA ILE A 125 -17.23 -6.82 9.82
C ILE A 125 -16.01 -6.89 10.79
N GLY A 126 -15.16 -7.92 10.66
CA GLY A 126 -13.90 -8.12 11.41
C GLY A 126 -12.92 -6.93 11.51
N PRO A 127 -12.84 -6.04 10.51
CA PRO A 127 -11.97 -4.86 10.53
C PRO A 127 -12.34 -3.78 11.55
N TRP A 128 -13.63 -3.46 11.64
CA TRP A 128 -14.14 -2.46 12.57
C TRP A 128 -14.06 -2.97 14.01
N LEU A 129 -14.18 -4.29 14.17
CA LEU A 129 -13.89 -5.04 15.39
C LEU A 129 -12.46 -4.85 15.92
N GLY A 130 -11.48 -4.57 15.06
CA GLY A 130 -10.10 -4.27 15.48
C GLY A 130 -9.87 -2.82 15.93
N LEU A 131 -10.82 -1.92 15.64
CA LEU A 131 -10.79 -0.51 16.10
C LEU A 131 -11.52 -0.32 17.44
N ILE A 132 -12.44 -1.23 17.77
CA ILE A 132 -13.16 -1.26 19.03
C ILE A 132 -12.44 -2.22 19.99
N PRO A 133 -12.37 -1.92 21.29
CA PRO A 133 -11.80 -2.84 22.28
C PRO A 133 -12.40 -4.26 22.16
N SER A 134 -11.52 -5.22 21.88
CA SER A 134 -11.78 -6.41 21.05
C SER A 134 -12.64 -7.52 21.65
N ASP A 135 -12.97 -7.48 22.95
CA ASP A 135 -13.51 -8.68 23.60
C ASP A 135 -14.98 -8.53 23.99
N GLU A 136 -15.45 -7.31 24.25
CA GLU A 136 -16.81 -7.08 24.76
C GLU A 136 -17.46 -5.77 24.29
N GLY A 137 -16.71 -4.85 23.66
CA GLY A 137 -17.26 -3.54 23.27
C GLY A 137 -18.31 -3.64 22.15
N LEU A 138 -18.04 -4.48 21.13
CA LEU A 138 -18.97 -4.62 20.03
C LEU A 138 -20.28 -5.32 20.44
N SER A 139 -20.21 -6.37 21.27
CA SER A 139 -21.42 -7.08 21.73
C SER A 139 -22.32 -6.18 22.56
N VAL A 140 -21.72 -5.31 23.37
CA VAL A 140 -22.44 -4.28 24.14
C VAL A 140 -23.08 -3.25 23.20
N LEU A 141 -22.35 -2.77 22.19
CA LEU A 141 -22.88 -1.84 21.18
C LEU A 141 -24.02 -2.46 20.36
N THR A 142 -23.86 -3.69 19.86
CA THR A 142 -24.89 -4.39 19.06
C THR A 142 -26.11 -4.71 19.91
N GLY A 143 -25.91 -5.10 21.17
CA GLY A 143 -26.97 -5.22 22.16
C GLY A 143 -27.73 -3.91 22.34
N GLY A 144 -27.03 -2.81 22.57
CA GLY A 144 -27.59 -1.45 22.70
C GLY A 144 -28.43 -1.03 21.50
N LEU A 145 -27.90 -1.20 20.29
CA LEU A 145 -28.62 -0.90 19.05
C LEU A 145 -29.89 -1.72 18.93
N LYS A 146 -29.84 -3.02 19.22
CA LYS A 146 -31.01 -3.89 19.16
C LYS A 146 -32.12 -3.47 20.13
N VAL A 147 -31.75 -3.08 21.35
CA VAL A 147 -32.70 -2.56 22.36
C VAL A 147 -33.41 -1.33 21.83
N ILE A 148 -32.63 -0.38 21.29
CA ILE A 148 -33.19 0.86 20.78
C ILE A 148 -34.15 0.61 19.62
N LEU A 149 -33.84 -0.34 18.74
CA LEU A 149 -34.73 -0.73 17.64
C LEU A 149 -36.02 -1.35 18.16
N ASP A 150 -35.95 -2.24 19.15
CA ASP A 150 -37.13 -2.83 19.80
C ASP A 150 -37.98 -1.75 20.51
N ILE A 151 -37.34 -0.81 21.21
CA ILE A 151 -38.04 0.33 21.84
C ILE A 151 -38.65 1.26 20.79
N ALA A 152 -37.95 1.57 19.71
CA ALA A 152 -38.45 2.37 18.59
C ALA A 152 -39.65 1.67 17.92
N GLN A 153 -39.64 0.34 17.82
CA GLN A 153 -40.79 -0.43 17.36
C GLN A 153 -42.00 -0.28 18.28
N LYS A 154 -41.81 -0.05 19.57
CA LYS A 154 -42.91 0.20 20.52
C LYS A 154 -43.36 1.66 20.55
N ASN A 155 -42.47 2.60 20.22
CA ASN A 155 -42.72 4.04 20.28
C ASN A 155 -42.96 4.66 18.89
N ALA A 156 -44.22 4.74 18.44
CA ALA A 156 -44.56 5.19 17.09
C ALA A 156 -44.17 6.66 16.77
N GLU A 157 -44.13 7.54 17.77
CA GLU A 157 -43.82 8.96 17.59
C GLU A 157 -42.33 9.19 17.35
N ASN A 158 -41.48 8.54 18.15
CA ASN A 158 -40.03 8.70 18.06
C ASN A 158 -39.35 7.73 17.09
N ARG A 159 -40.07 6.68 16.65
CA ARG A 159 -39.53 5.64 15.75
C ARG A 159 -38.79 6.21 14.55
N GLN A 160 -39.41 7.14 13.84
CA GLN A 160 -38.87 7.66 12.59
C GLN A 160 -37.56 8.41 12.81
N LYS A 161 -37.49 9.21 13.88
CA LYS A 161 -36.29 9.96 14.26
C LYS A 161 -35.15 9.01 14.61
N ILE A 162 -35.43 8.02 15.45
CA ILE A 162 -34.46 7.01 15.87
C ILE A 162 -33.95 6.21 14.68
N LEU A 163 -34.84 5.67 13.85
CA LEU A 163 -34.44 4.91 12.66
C LEU A 163 -33.61 5.76 11.70
N HIS A 164 -34.00 7.02 11.47
CA HIS A 164 -33.26 7.91 10.58
C HIS A 164 -31.86 8.22 11.09
N ALA A 165 -31.71 8.51 12.38
CA ALA A 165 -30.41 8.80 12.98
C ALA A 165 -29.50 7.57 13.02
N LEU A 166 -30.06 6.39 13.31
CA LEU A 166 -29.29 5.15 13.34
C LEU A 166 -28.96 4.60 11.94
N HIS A 167 -29.70 5.00 10.89
CA HIS A 167 -29.47 4.55 9.53
C HIS A 167 -28.05 4.84 9.02
N GLY A 168 -27.47 5.98 9.42
CA GLY A 168 -26.13 6.38 8.99
C GLY A 168 -25.01 5.51 9.57
N ILE A 169 -25.23 4.90 10.74
CA ILE A 169 -24.18 4.19 11.48
C ILE A 169 -23.71 2.93 10.72
N PRO A 170 -24.59 2.02 10.27
CA PRO A 170 -24.19 0.90 9.40
C PRO A 170 -23.38 1.32 8.19
N ASP A 171 -23.82 2.34 7.46
CA ASP A 171 -23.15 2.80 6.24
C ASP A 171 -21.72 3.27 6.54
N VAL A 172 -21.53 3.98 7.65
CA VAL A 172 -20.21 4.44 8.12
C VAL A 172 -19.32 3.25 8.48
N ILE A 173 -19.85 2.27 9.21
CA ILE A 173 -19.11 1.05 9.56
C ILE A 173 -18.65 0.33 8.29
N PHE A 174 -19.54 0.16 7.30
CA PHE A 174 -19.21 -0.48 6.03
C PHE A 174 -18.22 0.31 5.18
N GLN A 175 -18.30 1.64 5.16
CA GLN A 175 -17.34 2.49 4.45
C GLN A 175 -15.95 2.37 5.08
N THR A 176 -15.87 2.45 6.41
CA THR A 176 -14.62 2.26 7.16
C THR A 176 -13.98 0.92 6.84
N GLN A 177 -14.79 -0.11 6.69
CA GLN A 177 -14.28 -1.43 6.39
C GLN A 177 -13.64 -1.55 5.00
N LYS A 178 -14.26 -0.99 3.96
CA LYS A 178 -13.74 -1.08 2.58
C LYS A 178 -12.33 -0.53 2.43
N GLN A 179 -11.90 0.32 3.36
CA GLN A 179 -10.59 0.96 3.32
C GLN A 179 -9.75 0.62 4.56
N GLN A 180 -10.06 -0.50 5.25
CA GLN A 180 -9.31 -0.97 6.43
C GLN A 180 -7.79 -0.98 6.23
N ASN A 181 -7.28 -1.49 5.12
CA ASN A 181 -5.83 -1.58 4.87
C ASN A 181 -5.16 -0.20 4.85
N ILE A 182 -5.93 0.82 4.48
CA ILE A 182 -5.51 2.23 4.45
C ILE A 182 -5.57 2.80 5.88
N PHE A 183 -6.51 2.32 6.70
CA PHE A 183 -6.82 2.86 8.02
C PHE A 183 -6.07 2.24 9.18
N SER A 184 -5.64 0.98 9.07
CA SER A 184 -4.87 0.33 10.13
C SER A 184 -3.55 1.06 10.44
N ALA A 185 -3.03 1.78 9.45
CA ALA A 185 -1.80 2.58 9.55
C ALA A 185 -2.02 4.01 10.05
N ASP A 186 -3.25 4.54 10.04
CA ASP A 186 -3.50 5.95 10.40
C ASP A 186 -4.07 6.06 11.83
N SER A 187 -3.24 6.58 12.74
CA SER A 187 -3.63 6.77 14.14
C SER A 187 -4.77 7.79 14.31
N SER A 188 -4.89 8.77 13.42
CA SER A 188 -5.91 9.82 13.52
C SER A 188 -7.33 9.28 13.26
N ILE A 189 -7.50 8.35 12.30
CA ILE A 189 -8.79 7.68 12.07
C ILE A 189 -9.15 6.81 13.25
N ARG A 190 -8.16 6.13 13.83
CA ARG A 190 -8.40 5.28 15.00
C ARG A 190 -8.95 6.11 16.16
N GLU A 191 -8.35 7.26 16.44
CA GLU A 191 -8.87 8.19 17.45
C GLU A 191 -10.30 8.63 17.13
N LYS A 192 -10.60 9.00 15.88
CA LYS A 192 -11.96 9.39 15.48
C LYS A 192 -12.96 8.24 15.55
N ALA A 193 -12.55 7.00 15.29
CA ALA A 193 -13.38 5.82 15.44
C ALA A 193 -13.71 5.57 16.92
N ILE A 194 -12.72 5.75 17.81
CA ILE A 194 -12.90 5.65 19.27
C ILE A 194 -13.85 6.76 19.75
N ASP A 195 -13.68 7.99 19.29
CA ASP A 195 -14.58 9.11 19.62
C ASP A 195 -16.02 8.80 19.18
N LEU A 196 -16.19 8.28 17.95
CA LEU A 196 -17.49 7.86 17.44
C LEU A 196 -18.10 6.76 18.31
N TYR A 197 -17.31 5.74 18.65
CA TYR A 197 -17.75 4.66 19.53
C TYR A 197 -18.22 5.18 20.89
N LYS A 198 -17.44 6.05 21.56
CA LYS A 198 -17.80 6.65 22.85
C LYS A 198 -19.14 7.41 22.77
N VAL A 199 -19.31 8.25 21.75
CA VAL A 199 -20.56 8.99 21.52
C VAL A 199 -21.72 8.03 21.28
N LEU A 200 -21.52 6.96 20.50
CA LEU A 200 -22.54 5.96 20.22
C LEU A 200 -22.98 5.24 21.49
N VAL A 201 -22.07 4.67 22.28
CA VAL A 201 -22.52 3.91 23.46
C VAL A 201 -23.18 4.81 24.50
N GLY A 202 -22.64 6.02 24.72
CA GLY A 202 -23.24 7.00 25.62
C GLY A 202 -24.64 7.43 25.18
N SER A 203 -24.80 7.67 23.87
CA SER A 203 -26.10 8.02 23.28
C SER A 203 -27.11 6.88 23.37
N LEU A 204 -26.69 5.63 23.15
CA LEU A 204 -27.55 4.46 23.31
C LEU A 204 -27.99 4.29 24.77
N ALA A 205 -27.08 4.44 25.73
CA ALA A 205 -27.41 4.37 27.15
C ALA A 205 -28.47 5.41 27.51
N HIS A 206 -28.27 6.66 27.07
CA HIS A 206 -29.23 7.74 27.29
C HIS A 206 -30.58 7.51 26.60
N LEU A 207 -30.59 7.01 25.37
CA LEU A 207 -31.83 6.71 24.64
C LEU A 207 -32.60 5.55 25.30
N ILE A 208 -31.92 4.49 25.76
CA ILE A 208 -32.56 3.35 26.45
C ILE A 208 -33.21 3.86 27.74
N ALA A 209 -32.48 4.64 28.55
CA ALA A 209 -33.00 5.23 29.78
C ALA A 209 -34.18 6.18 29.51
N THR A 210 -34.11 6.95 28.42
CA THR A 210 -35.14 7.91 28.02
C THR A 210 -36.42 7.23 27.59
N LEU A 211 -36.28 6.23 26.72
CA LEU A 211 -37.41 5.62 26.02
C LEU A 211 -38.04 4.45 26.78
N ASN A 212 -37.36 3.86 27.78
CA ASN A 212 -37.92 2.79 28.60
C ASN A 212 -38.87 3.37 29.67
N PRO A 213 -40.21 3.17 29.56
CA PRO A 213 -41.19 3.84 30.41
C PRO A 213 -41.33 3.22 31.82
N SER A 214 -40.81 2.01 32.08
CA SER A 214 -41.15 1.25 33.30
C SER A 214 -39.98 1.08 34.27
N LYS A 215 -40.09 1.68 35.47
CA LYS A 215 -39.36 1.39 36.73
C LYS A 215 -37.81 1.45 36.75
N ALA A 216 -37.12 1.31 35.61
CA ALA A 216 -35.69 1.56 35.45
C ALA A 216 -35.34 3.02 35.75
N LYS A 217 -36.29 3.93 35.46
CA LYS A 217 -36.15 5.38 35.69
C LYS A 217 -35.77 5.75 37.13
N ASP A 218 -36.25 5.02 38.13
CA ASP A 218 -35.95 5.33 39.53
C ASP A 218 -34.58 4.78 39.96
N LYS A 219 -34.22 3.56 39.53
CA LYS A 219 -32.93 2.92 39.86
C LYS A 219 -31.75 3.54 39.11
N PHE A 220 -31.88 3.79 37.80
CA PHE A 220 -30.84 4.45 36.99
C PHE A 220 -30.57 5.85 37.52
N ARG A 221 -31.62 6.61 37.85
CA ARG A 221 -31.54 7.93 38.48
C ARG A 221 -30.79 7.87 39.80
N ASP A 222 -31.08 6.91 40.66
CA ASP A 222 -30.42 6.80 41.96
C ASP A 222 -28.96 6.37 41.86
N LYS A 223 -28.60 5.56 40.85
CA LYS A 223 -27.21 5.18 40.56
C LYS A 223 -26.43 6.35 39.94
N ALA A 224 -27.02 7.09 39.01
CA ALA A 224 -26.38 8.26 38.40
C ALA A 224 -26.21 9.44 39.37
N LYS A 225 -27.17 9.65 40.29
CA LYS A 225 -26.99 10.57 41.42
C LYS A 225 -25.78 10.19 42.29
N ARG A 226 -25.54 8.90 42.52
CA ARG A 226 -24.36 8.41 43.27
C ARG A 226 -23.05 8.67 42.54
N LEU A 227 -23.08 8.66 41.20
CA LEU A 227 -21.93 8.97 40.35
C LEU A 227 -21.69 10.48 40.16
N GLY A 228 -22.46 11.35 40.83
CA GLY A 228 -22.28 12.81 40.73
C GLY A 228 -22.67 13.40 39.37
N LYS A 229 -23.06 12.58 38.39
CA LYS A 229 -23.61 13.03 37.12
C LYS A 229 -25.01 13.60 37.40
N LYS A 230 -25.16 14.92 37.29
CA LYS A 230 -26.47 15.59 37.28
C LYS A 230 -27.27 15.08 36.08
N LEU A 231 -27.96 13.95 36.22
CA LEU A 231 -28.89 13.52 35.19
C LEU A 231 -30.04 14.52 35.10
N ILE A 232 -30.22 14.96 33.87
CA ILE A 232 -31.14 15.99 33.40
C ILE A 232 -32.58 15.57 33.72
N PRO A 233 -33.41 16.46 34.31
CA PRO A 233 -34.78 16.16 34.66
C PRO A 233 -35.67 16.15 33.41
N TYR A 234 -36.51 15.10 33.30
CA TYR A 234 -37.58 14.92 32.31
C TYR A 234 -37.15 14.96 30.84
N HIS A 235 -37.17 13.80 30.21
CA HIS A 235 -36.91 13.69 28.79
C HIS A 235 -38.09 14.21 27.98
N THR A 236 -37.90 15.42 27.47
CA THR A 236 -38.73 16.05 26.45
C THR A 236 -38.33 15.48 25.08
N ALA A 237 -39.17 15.58 24.06
CA ALA A 237 -38.78 15.24 22.69
C ALA A 237 -37.46 15.95 22.25
N ALA A 238 -37.17 17.11 22.85
CA ALA A 238 -35.93 17.86 22.70
C ALA A 238 -34.67 17.08 23.13
N ASP A 239 -34.75 16.24 24.17
CA ASP A 239 -33.60 15.45 24.66
C ASP A 239 -33.25 14.35 23.65
N ILE A 240 -34.26 13.72 23.05
CA ILE A 240 -34.06 12.72 21.99
C ILE A 240 -33.41 13.40 20.78
N ASP A 241 -33.91 14.57 20.38
CA ASP A 241 -33.36 15.31 19.24
C ASP A 241 -31.90 15.74 19.50
N ALA A 242 -31.56 16.13 20.74
CA ALA A 242 -30.19 16.46 21.12
C ALA A 242 -29.26 15.23 21.04
N ILE A 243 -29.66 14.09 21.63
CA ILE A 243 -28.85 12.86 21.59
C ILE A 243 -28.64 12.38 20.15
N LEU A 244 -29.69 12.40 19.32
CA LEU A 244 -29.58 12.03 17.92
C LEU A 244 -28.71 13.03 17.12
N GLY A 245 -28.75 14.32 17.49
CA GLY A 245 -27.89 15.35 16.94
C GLY A 245 -26.40 15.13 17.25
N ASP A 246 -26.07 14.68 18.46
CA ASP A 246 -24.71 14.34 18.86
C ASP A 246 -24.17 13.15 18.07
N VAL A 247 -24.99 12.10 17.90
CA VAL A 247 -24.66 10.95 17.04
C VAL A 247 -24.42 11.38 15.60
N ALA A 248 -25.33 12.16 15.02
CA ALA A 248 -25.20 12.65 13.64
C ALA A 248 -23.94 13.51 13.45
N THR A 249 -23.63 14.38 14.41
CA THR A 249 -22.42 15.22 14.40
C THR A 249 -21.16 14.38 14.49
N SER A 250 -21.14 13.36 15.35
CA SER A 250 -20.00 12.46 15.49
C SER A 250 -19.76 11.62 14.23
N VAL A 251 -20.85 11.10 13.63
CA VAL A 251 -20.83 10.41 12.34
C VAL A 251 -20.26 11.32 11.24
N ALA A 252 -20.72 12.57 11.14
CA ALA A 252 -20.24 13.52 10.15
C ALA A 252 -18.74 13.82 10.32
N LYS A 253 -18.28 14.10 11.55
CA LYS A 253 -16.85 14.32 11.85
C LYS A 253 -15.98 13.12 11.46
N PHE A 254 -16.47 11.92 11.73
CA PHE A 254 -15.76 10.70 11.36
C PHE A 254 -15.71 10.53 9.83
N GLN A 255 -16.83 10.75 9.13
CA GLN A 255 -16.88 10.72 7.66
C GLN A 255 -15.96 11.77 7.01
N ASP A 256 -15.94 13.00 7.53
CA ASP A 256 -15.05 14.06 7.06
C ASP A 256 -13.58 13.64 7.22
N SER A 257 -13.24 13.02 8.35
CA SER A 257 -11.90 12.50 8.62
C SER A 257 -11.53 11.36 7.64
N LEU A 258 -12.47 10.44 7.39
CA LEU A 258 -12.29 9.38 6.38
C LEU A 258 -12.08 9.95 4.98
N GLN A 259 -12.85 10.97 4.61
CA GLN A 259 -12.75 11.62 3.30
C GLN A 259 -11.39 12.31 3.14
N LEU A 260 -10.95 13.06 4.15
CA LEU A 260 -9.67 13.75 4.13
C LEU A 260 -8.51 12.77 3.87
N ILE A 261 -8.52 11.62 4.53
CA ILE A 261 -7.46 10.62 4.39
C ILE A 261 -7.53 9.92 3.05
N ARG A 262 -8.73 9.55 2.60
CA ARG A 262 -8.90 9.01 1.24
C ARG A 262 -8.37 9.98 0.19
N ASP A 263 -8.66 11.26 0.32
CA ASP A 263 -8.23 12.29 -0.62
C ASP A 263 -6.69 12.48 -0.52
N GLY A 264 -6.10 12.36 0.68
CA GLY A 264 -4.65 12.30 0.88
C GLY A 264 -3.98 11.14 0.15
N TYR A 265 -4.48 9.90 0.33
CA TYR A 265 -3.96 8.73 -0.38
C TYR A 265 -4.11 8.85 -1.91
N LEU A 266 -5.18 9.49 -2.39
CA LEU A 266 -5.37 9.76 -3.82
C LEU A 266 -4.28 10.71 -4.34
N VAL A 267 -3.99 11.79 -3.61
CA VAL A 267 -2.93 12.74 -3.94
C VAL A 267 -1.57 12.06 -3.94
N ASP A 268 -1.25 11.27 -2.90
CA ASP A 268 0.02 10.55 -2.79
C ASP A 268 0.19 9.54 -3.93
N THR A 269 -0.88 8.81 -4.28
CA THR A 269 -0.86 7.85 -5.40
C THR A 269 -0.60 8.57 -6.72
N HIS A 270 -1.21 9.74 -6.93
CA HIS A 270 -0.99 10.53 -8.13
C HIS A 270 0.45 11.03 -8.22
N GLN A 271 0.99 11.62 -7.14
CA GLN A 271 2.37 12.08 -7.06
C GLN A 271 3.38 10.94 -7.28
N ASN A 272 3.14 9.78 -6.68
CA ASN A 272 3.97 8.60 -6.89
C ASN A 272 3.91 8.11 -8.33
N THR A 273 2.75 8.18 -8.97
CA THR A 273 2.59 7.80 -10.39
C THR A 273 3.35 8.75 -11.31
N GLU A 274 3.29 10.06 -11.05
CA GLU A 274 4.07 11.05 -11.80
C GLU A 274 5.58 10.84 -11.62
N SER A 275 6.04 10.64 -10.38
CA SER A 275 7.45 10.35 -10.08
C SER A 275 7.94 9.07 -10.78
N LEU A 276 7.13 8.00 -10.80
CA LEU A 276 7.43 6.77 -11.52
C LEU A 276 7.46 6.96 -13.03
N LEU A 277 6.58 7.80 -13.58
CA LEU A 277 6.58 8.13 -15.00
C LEU A 277 7.86 8.88 -15.38
N ASP A 278 8.27 9.86 -14.57
CA ASP A 278 9.51 10.61 -14.77
C ASP A 278 10.75 9.70 -14.68
N GLN A 279 10.80 8.82 -13.69
CA GLN A 279 11.85 7.80 -13.60
C GLN A 279 11.84 6.86 -14.81
N GLY A 280 10.67 6.45 -15.28
CA GLY A 280 10.51 5.64 -16.49
C GLY A 280 11.05 6.35 -17.73
N ASN A 281 10.76 7.65 -17.88
CA ASN A 281 11.27 8.47 -18.97
C ASN A 281 12.80 8.63 -18.91
N GLN A 282 13.36 8.81 -17.71
CA GLN A 282 14.82 8.87 -17.52
C GLN A 282 15.52 7.55 -17.85
N ILE A 283 14.91 6.41 -17.46
CA ILE A 283 15.41 5.08 -17.82
C ILE A 283 15.34 4.87 -19.33
N HIS A 284 14.25 5.29 -19.97
CA HIS A 284 14.11 5.21 -21.43
C HIS A 284 15.20 6.02 -22.14
N ALA A 285 15.39 7.28 -21.76
CA ALA A 285 16.44 8.14 -22.32
C ALA A 285 17.85 7.54 -22.09
N SER A 286 18.12 6.99 -20.90
CA SER A 286 19.40 6.33 -20.61
C SER A 286 19.62 5.07 -21.46
N THR A 287 18.54 4.31 -21.71
CA THR A 287 18.59 3.10 -22.55
C THR A 287 18.82 3.43 -24.01
N GLU A 288 18.26 4.55 -24.49
CA GLU A 288 18.50 5.07 -25.84
C GLU A 288 19.99 5.43 -26.03
N VAL A 289 20.58 6.19 -25.10
CA VAL A 289 22.01 6.52 -25.11
C VAL A 289 22.89 5.26 -25.09
N ILE A 290 22.59 4.29 -24.21
CA ILE A 290 23.32 3.01 -24.19
C ILE A 290 23.18 2.27 -25.53
N GLY A 291 22.01 2.33 -26.16
CA GLY A 291 21.76 1.76 -27.49
C GLY A 291 22.62 2.39 -28.58
N GLU A 292 22.80 3.71 -28.55
CA GLU A 292 23.71 4.43 -29.44
C GLU A 292 25.17 4.03 -29.21
N ASP A 293 25.62 3.97 -27.96
CA ASP A 293 26.98 3.56 -27.58
C ASP A 293 27.30 2.13 -28.03
N VAL A 294 26.37 1.19 -27.81
CA VAL A 294 26.51 -0.20 -28.26
C VAL A 294 26.60 -0.29 -29.78
N SER A 295 25.83 0.56 -30.49
CA SER A 295 25.89 0.63 -31.96
C SER A 295 27.24 1.16 -32.45
N HIS A 296 27.80 2.17 -31.77
CA HIS A 296 29.12 2.69 -32.07
C HIS A 296 30.22 1.65 -31.83
N ILE A 297 30.21 0.98 -30.66
CA ILE A 297 31.16 -0.11 -30.35
C ILE A 297 31.09 -1.22 -31.40
N ARG A 298 29.88 -1.59 -31.84
CA ARG A 298 29.69 -2.60 -32.89
C ARG A 298 30.29 -2.15 -34.23
N GLN A 299 30.17 -0.88 -34.57
CA GLN A 299 30.77 -0.32 -35.78
C GLN A 299 32.30 -0.30 -35.70
N GLU A 300 32.86 0.13 -34.57
CA GLU A 300 34.31 0.11 -34.33
C GLU A 300 34.87 -1.31 -34.42
N LEU A 301 34.21 -2.29 -33.77
CA LEU A 301 34.62 -3.69 -33.83
C LEU A 301 34.58 -4.24 -35.26
N SER A 302 33.59 -3.83 -36.05
CA SER A 302 33.47 -4.21 -37.47
C SER A 302 34.61 -3.62 -38.31
N SER A 303 34.99 -2.36 -38.03
CA SER A 303 36.12 -1.70 -38.70
C SER A 303 37.46 -2.36 -38.33
N LEU A 304 37.64 -2.73 -37.06
CA LEU A 304 38.82 -3.39 -36.56
C LEU A 304 38.98 -4.79 -37.18
N LYS A 305 37.88 -5.55 -37.23
CA LYS A 305 37.85 -6.87 -37.88
C LYS A 305 38.27 -6.77 -39.34
N ARG A 306 37.75 -5.79 -40.07
CA ARG A 306 38.15 -5.55 -41.46
C ARG A 306 39.64 -5.25 -41.59
N GLY A 307 40.20 -4.43 -40.69
CA GLY A 307 41.63 -4.13 -40.66
C GLY A 307 42.51 -5.35 -40.38
N PHE A 308 42.07 -6.27 -39.51
CA PHE A 308 42.76 -7.55 -39.30
C PHE A 308 42.72 -8.44 -40.54
N ASP A 309 41.56 -8.56 -41.18
CA ASP A 309 41.41 -9.36 -42.41
C ASP A 309 42.28 -8.81 -43.55
N GLU A 310 42.35 -7.48 -43.70
CA GLU A 310 43.19 -6.80 -44.68
C GLU A 310 44.68 -6.99 -44.38
N SER A 311 45.11 -6.80 -43.12
CA SER A 311 46.50 -7.03 -42.70
C SER A 311 46.95 -8.48 -42.93
N ARG A 312 46.05 -9.43 -42.65
CA ARG A 312 46.29 -10.85 -42.88
C ARG A 312 46.42 -11.16 -44.38
N LEU A 313 45.58 -10.56 -45.22
CA LEU A 313 45.67 -10.70 -46.67
C LEU A 313 46.98 -10.12 -47.21
N GLU A 314 47.38 -8.93 -46.77
CA GLU A 314 48.67 -8.34 -47.14
C GLU A 314 49.85 -9.21 -46.72
N GLN A 315 49.80 -9.82 -45.54
CA GLN A 315 50.84 -10.73 -45.07
C GLN A 315 50.91 -11.99 -45.95
N GLN A 316 49.77 -12.54 -46.37
CA GLN A 316 49.72 -13.67 -47.30
C GLN A 316 50.25 -13.31 -48.70
N ILE A 317 49.92 -12.13 -49.22
CA ILE A 317 50.45 -11.63 -50.51
C ILE A 317 51.97 -11.47 -50.41
N ARG A 318 52.47 -10.80 -49.37
CA ARG A 318 53.92 -10.65 -49.15
C ARG A 318 54.65 -11.98 -49.07
N HIS A 319 54.08 -12.95 -48.33
CA HIS A 319 54.66 -14.28 -48.23
C HIS A 319 54.67 -15.03 -49.57
N ARG A 320 53.59 -14.91 -50.36
CA ARG A 320 53.51 -15.49 -51.70
C ARG A 320 54.55 -14.87 -52.63
N ASP A 321 54.67 -13.54 -52.66
CA ASP A 321 55.64 -12.83 -53.50
C ASP A 321 57.08 -13.21 -53.13
N GLU A 322 57.36 -13.41 -51.83
CA GLU A 322 58.66 -13.89 -51.35
C GLU A 322 58.96 -15.31 -51.86
N VAL A 323 57.98 -16.21 -51.83
CA VAL A 323 58.11 -17.59 -52.33
C VAL A 323 58.29 -17.59 -53.85
N ASP A 324 57.49 -16.81 -54.58
CA ASP A 324 57.56 -16.71 -56.04
C ASP A 324 58.91 -16.12 -56.47
N SER A 325 59.41 -15.08 -55.80
CA SER A 325 60.75 -14.52 -56.07
C SER A 325 61.87 -15.54 -55.84
N LYS A 326 61.81 -16.33 -54.76
CA LYS A 326 62.77 -17.42 -54.51
C LYS A 326 62.69 -18.50 -55.60
N ASN A 327 61.49 -18.85 -56.06
CA ASN A 327 61.30 -19.82 -57.13
C ASN A 327 61.84 -19.32 -58.47
N TYR A 328 61.58 -18.06 -58.85
CA TYR A 328 62.15 -17.44 -60.06
C TYR A 328 63.68 -17.46 -60.03
N PHE A 329 64.30 -17.13 -58.90
CA PHE A 329 65.75 -17.20 -58.73
C PHE A 329 66.29 -18.62 -58.96
N LEU A 330 65.61 -19.64 -58.42
CA LEU A 330 66.01 -21.05 -58.61
C LEU A 330 65.89 -21.51 -60.08
N VAL A 331 64.83 -21.08 -60.79
CA VAL A 331 64.67 -21.37 -62.23
C VAL A 331 65.75 -20.69 -63.06
N PHE A 332 66.08 -19.44 -62.72
CA PHE A 332 67.16 -18.69 -63.37
C PHE A 332 68.52 -19.39 -63.18
N VAL A 333 68.84 -19.85 -61.97
CA VAL A 333 70.10 -20.56 -61.69
C VAL A 333 70.19 -21.94 -62.38
N ARG A 334 69.06 -22.61 -62.62
CA ARG A 334 69.03 -23.94 -63.28
C ARG A 334 69.04 -23.89 -64.81
N SER A 335 68.81 -22.72 -65.41
CA SER A 335 68.83 -22.58 -66.87
C SER A 335 70.29 -22.56 -67.33
N ASP A 336 70.73 -23.64 -68.02
CA ASP A 336 72.11 -23.76 -68.50
C ASP A 336 72.54 -22.53 -69.34
N PRO A 337 73.72 -21.94 -69.07
CA PRO A 337 74.12 -20.71 -69.72
C PRO A 337 74.38 -20.94 -71.22
N PRO A 338 73.79 -20.14 -72.12
CA PRO A 338 74.18 -20.15 -73.52
C PRO A 338 75.55 -19.49 -73.66
N GLY A 339 76.57 -20.24 -74.10
CA GLY A 339 77.76 -19.74 -74.82
C GLY A 339 78.63 -18.68 -74.10
N THR A 340 79.82 -19.10 -73.72
CA THR A 340 80.90 -18.39 -73.01
C THR A 340 81.34 -17.05 -73.61
N ASP A 341 81.48 -16.04 -72.71
CA ASP A 341 82.61 -15.07 -72.59
C ASP A 341 82.20 -13.64 -72.19
N HIS A 342 80.90 -13.33 -72.12
CA HIS A 342 80.39 -12.04 -71.59
C HIS A 342 79.53 -12.13 -70.32
N TYR A 343 79.34 -13.33 -69.78
CA TYR A 343 78.36 -13.59 -68.71
C TYR A 343 78.81 -13.17 -67.29
N ALA A 344 80.11 -13.14 -67.02
CA ALA A 344 80.61 -12.85 -65.66
C ALA A 344 80.29 -11.42 -65.21
N ASN A 345 80.31 -10.44 -66.12
CA ASN A 345 79.97 -9.05 -65.78
C ASN A 345 78.46 -8.86 -65.64
N PHE A 346 77.62 -9.56 -66.41
CA PHE A 346 76.17 -9.44 -66.31
C PHE A 346 75.61 -10.00 -64.99
N LEU A 347 76.12 -11.14 -64.53
CA LEU A 347 75.68 -11.75 -63.27
C LEU A 347 76.05 -10.89 -62.04
N VAL A 348 77.20 -10.21 -62.07
CA VAL A 348 77.59 -9.30 -60.98
C VAL A 348 76.70 -8.06 -60.97
N THR A 349 76.41 -7.44 -62.13
CA THR A 349 75.53 -6.27 -62.21
C THR A 349 74.08 -6.59 -61.80
N ALA A 350 73.51 -7.71 -62.28
CA ALA A 350 72.16 -8.13 -61.94
C ALA A 350 72.01 -8.46 -60.44
N PHE A 351 73.04 -9.05 -59.82
CA PHE A 351 73.03 -9.34 -58.38
C PHE A 351 73.05 -8.05 -57.53
N PHE A 352 73.81 -7.03 -57.95
CA PHE A 352 73.84 -5.73 -57.26
C PHE A 352 72.57 -4.91 -57.47
N GLU A 353 71.94 -4.91 -58.65
CA GLU A 353 70.63 -4.29 -58.87
C GLU A 353 69.52 -4.97 -58.07
N PHE A 354 69.50 -6.31 -58.02
CA PHE A 354 68.52 -7.05 -57.24
C PHE A 354 68.63 -6.79 -55.74
N LYS A 355 69.86 -6.74 -55.19
CA LYS A 355 70.07 -6.33 -53.79
C LYS A 355 69.73 -4.86 -53.53
N GLY A 356 69.96 -3.96 -54.50
CA GLY A 356 69.56 -2.55 -54.39
C GLY A 356 68.05 -2.37 -54.25
N SER A 357 67.25 -3.18 -54.94
CA SER A 357 65.78 -3.12 -54.89
C SER A 357 65.16 -3.65 -53.60
N LEU A 358 65.87 -4.50 -52.84
CA LEU A 358 65.34 -5.11 -51.60
C LEU A 358 65.59 -4.27 -50.34
N VAL A 359 66.40 -3.20 -50.41
CA VAL A 359 66.85 -2.46 -49.23
C VAL A 359 65.98 -1.24 -48.87
N ASN A 360 64.97 -0.85 -49.69
CA ASN A 360 64.08 0.26 -49.29
C ASN A 360 62.61 0.13 -49.75
N PRO A 361 61.78 -0.63 -49.03
CA PRO A 361 60.34 -0.68 -49.28
C PRO A 361 59.54 0.49 -48.66
N ASN A 362 60.16 1.44 -47.94
CA ASN A 362 59.45 2.45 -47.14
C ASN A 362 59.38 3.87 -47.75
N SER A 363 59.84 4.12 -48.98
CA SER A 363 59.92 5.49 -49.52
C SER A 363 58.65 6.04 -50.19
N ARG A 364 57.50 5.33 -50.18
CA ARG A 364 56.32 5.74 -50.98
C ARG A 364 55.05 6.19 -50.25
N ASN A 365 54.97 6.14 -48.92
CA ASN A 365 53.75 6.55 -48.19
C ASN A 365 54.00 7.71 -47.22
N SER A 366 54.21 8.92 -47.75
CA SER A 366 54.10 10.15 -46.96
C SER A 366 53.35 11.24 -47.73
N LEU A 367 52.00 11.16 -47.74
CA LEU A 367 51.13 12.30 -48.06
C LEU A 367 49.66 11.95 -47.79
N HIS A 368 49.21 12.13 -46.55
CA HIS A 368 47.88 12.69 -46.18
C HIS A 368 47.63 12.50 -44.68
N ARG A 369 48.08 13.47 -43.87
CA ARG A 369 47.60 13.67 -42.50
C ARG A 369 46.70 14.90 -42.53
N ARG A 370 45.38 14.71 -42.67
CA ARG A 370 44.39 15.78 -42.52
C ARG A 370 44.08 15.97 -41.05
N SER A 371 44.28 17.21 -40.60
CA SER A 371 43.77 17.84 -39.39
C SER A 371 42.27 17.56 -39.19
N LEU A 372 41.87 17.14 -38.00
CA LEU A 372 40.51 17.30 -37.49
C LEU A 372 40.59 18.04 -36.15
N HIS A 373 39.92 19.19 -36.15
CA HIS A 373 39.67 20.08 -35.03
C HIS A 373 38.97 19.39 -33.86
N SER A 374 39.38 19.79 -32.66
CA SER A 374 38.65 19.60 -31.40
C SER A 374 37.42 20.52 -31.37
N PRO A 375 36.24 20.08 -30.87
CA PRO A 375 35.23 20.99 -30.38
C PRO A 375 35.44 21.25 -28.89
N THR A 376 35.33 22.54 -28.59
CA THR A 376 35.37 23.23 -27.32
C THR A 376 34.29 22.80 -26.34
N THR A 377 34.69 22.62 -25.09
CA THR A 377 33.86 22.65 -23.89
C THR A 377 33.03 23.93 -23.83
N THR A 378 31.70 23.80 -23.75
CA THR A 378 30.81 24.90 -23.35
C THR A 378 30.18 24.55 -22.01
N THR A 379 30.75 25.14 -20.96
CA THR A 379 30.14 25.31 -19.65
C THR A 379 28.95 26.25 -19.79
N THR A 380 27.75 25.78 -19.44
CA THR A 380 26.61 26.67 -19.18
C THR A 380 26.16 26.45 -17.76
N ALA A 381 26.40 27.46 -16.93
CA ALA A 381 25.78 27.61 -15.62
C ALA A 381 24.34 28.08 -15.81
N PHE A 382 23.39 27.48 -15.10
CA PHE A 382 22.12 28.11 -14.79
C PHE A 382 21.79 27.92 -13.31
N SER A 383 21.79 29.05 -12.63
CA SER A 383 21.09 29.33 -11.38
C SER A 383 19.60 29.52 -11.66
N PHE A 384 18.73 28.84 -10.92
CA PHE A 384 17.66 29.41 -10.09
C PHE A 384 17.03 28.30 -9.25
#